data_AF-A0A2W4UGJ9-F1
#
_entry.id   AF-A0A2W4UGJ9-F1
#
_cell.length_a   1.000
_cell.length_b   1.000
_cell.length_c   1.000
_cell.angle_alpha   90.00
_cell.angle_beta   90.00
_cell.angle_gamma   90.00
#
_symmetry.space_group_name_H-M   'P 1'
#
loop_
_entity.id
_entity.type
_entity.pdbx_description
1 polymer ?
#
loop_
_entity_poly.entity_id
_entity_poly.type
_entity_poly.pdbx_seq_one_letter_code
_entity_poly.pdbx_strand_id
1 'polypeptide(L)'
;MFNGVDQQVLRNTAFTAGLQHWFPMALGQFQPWHTDNLYLDVLIERGVVGLMVLAMWAVWAGAGLWRGRRSADALAWVLAGSIVGMLSLGAVISVTEVPRVALILVILLWSSGAIRGQIEDVSRCNRL
;
A
#
# COMPACT_ATOMS: atom_id res chain seq x y z
N MET A 1 -4.95 19.82 33.20
CA MET A 1 -3.53 19.67 33.55
C MET A 1 -3.31 20.56 34.74
N PHE A 2 -3.11 19.94 35.89
CA PHE A 2 -2.95 20.61 37.16
C PHE A 2 -1.46 20.65 37.51
N ASN A 3 -0.99 21.71 38.17
CA ASN A 3 0.38 21.76 38.67
C ASN A 3 0.54 20.86 39.91
N GLY A 4 1.74 20.79 40.49
CA GLY A 4 2.01 20.04 41.72
C GLY A 4 1.31 20.57 42.99
N VAL A 5 0.42 21.55 42.84
CA VAL A 5 -0.39 22.15 43.90
C VAL A 5 -1.89 22.11 43.54
N ASP A 6 -2.28 21.21 42.63
CA ASP A 6 -3.64 20.98 42.13
C ASP A 6 -4.35 22.20 41.51
N GLN A 7 -3.59 23.18 41.01
CA GLN A 7 -4.16 24.32 40.30
C GLN A 7 -4.23 24.07 38.80
N GLN A 8 -5.39 24.33 38.20
CA GLN A 8 -5.57 24.20 36.75
C GLN A 8 -4.71 25.24 36.01
N VAL A 9 -3.76 24.77 35.19
CA VAL A 9 -2.83 25.63 34.46
C VAL A 9 -3.29 25.88 33.02
N LEU A 10 -4.08 24.96 32.46
CA LEU A 10 -4.62 25.11 31.11
C LEU A 10 -5.63 26.26 31.05
N ARG A 11 -5.43 27.16 30.10
CA ARG A 11 -6.36 28.26 29.82
C ARG A 11 -7.44 27.79 28.84
N ASN A 12 -8.64 28.35 28.97
CA ASN A 12 -9.77 28.06 28.07
C ASN A 12 -10.10 26.55 27.97
N THR A 13 -10.13 25.83 29.10
CA THR A 13 -10.37 24.38 29.12
C THR A 13 -11.78 23.97 28.69
N ALA A 14 -12.73 24.90 28.79
CA ALA A 14 -14.11 24.70 28.38
C ALA A 14 -14.36 25.12 26.92
N PHE A 15 -13.33 25.58 26.18
CA PHE A 15 -13.44 26.06 24.79
C PHE A 15 -14.46 27.19 24.58
N THR A 16 -14.84 27.91 25.63
CA THR A 16 -15.85 28.99 25.58
C THR A 16 -15.34 30.21 24.81
N ALA A 17 -14.01 30.38 24.72
CA ALA A 17 -13.36 31.39 23.88
C ALA A 17 -12.87 30.80 22.54
N GLY A 18 -13.50 29.73 22.04
CA GLY A 18 -13.07 29.02 20.84
C GLY A 18 -11.70 28.37 21.00
N LEU A 19 -10.82 28.50 20.00
CA LEU A 19 -9.46 27.93 20.00
C LEU A 19 -8.41 28.83 20.66
N GLN A 20 -8.79 29.93 21.32
CA GLN A 20 -7.81 30.77 22.01
C GLN A 20 -7.04 29.94 23.06
N HIS A 21 -5.72 30.09 23.09
CA HIS A 21 -4.78 29.30 23.92
C HIS A 21 -4.64 27.83 23.55
N TRP A 22 -5.31 27.37 22.49
CA TRP A 22 -5.14 26.06 21.90
C TRP A 22 -4.51 26.21 20.52
N PHE A 23 -3.37 25.56 20.29
CA PHE A 23 -2.76 25.54 18.97
C PHE A 23 -3.37 24.39 18.15
N PRO A 24 -4.15 24.67 17.09
CA PRO A 24 -4.72 23.62 16.27
C PRO A 24 -3.64 23.03 15.36
N MET A 25 -2.93 22.03 15.88
CA MET A 25 -1.85 21.35 15.17
C MET A 25 -2.33 20.63 13.89
N ALA A 26 -3.64 20.44 13.75
CA ALA A 26 -4.25 19.65 12.67
C ALA A 26 -4.93 20.44 11.55
N LEU A 27 -4.82 21.78 11.51
CA LEU A 27 -5.47 22.61 10.47
C LEU A 27 -4.59 22.93 9.26
N GLY A 28 -3.41 22.30 9.12
CA GLY A 28 -2.50 22.47 7.99
C GLY A 28 -2.25 21.17 7.23
N GLN A 29 -1.84 21.29 5.96
CA GLN A 29 -1.28 20.19 5.15
C GLN A 29 -0.24 19.44 5.98
N PHE A 30 -0.57 18.22 6.41
CA PHE A 30 0.08 17.63 7.58
C PHE A 30 1.57 17.33 7.36
N GLN A 31 2.03 17.17 6.12
CA GLN A 31 3.46 17.18 5.75
C GLN A 31 3.57 17.49 4.24
N PRO A 32 3.91 18.73 3.81
CA PRO A 32 3.99 19.06 2.37
C PRO A 32 5.13 18.33 1.63
N TRP A 33 6.03 17.68 2.37
CA TRP A 33 7.10 16.82 1.84
C TRP A 33 6.78 15.33 1.92
N HIS A 34 5.59 14.94 2.41
CA HIS A 34 5.21 13.53 2.39
C HIS A 34 4.82 13.11 0.99
N THR A 35 5.43 12.02 0.57
CA THR A 35 5.17 11.43 -0.73
C THR A 35 4.07 10.39 -0.54
N ASP A 36 2.82 10.80 -0.73
CA ASP A 36 1.66 9.90 -0.59
C ASP A 36 1.51 8.96 -1.79
N ASN A 37 2.57 8.64 -2.52
CA ASN A 37 2.48 7.78 -3.69
C ASN A 37 3.54 6.68 -3.58
N LEU A 38 3.10 5.42 -3.60
CA LEU A 38 3.96 4.24 -3.48
C LEU A 38 5.15 4.27 -4.44
N TYR A 39 4.96 4.73 -5.68
CA TYR A 39 6.02 4.74 -6.70
C TYR A 39 7.08 5.79 -6.41
N LEU A 40 6.65 6.99 -6.01
CA LEU A 40 7.56 8.06 -5.62
C LEU A 40 8.24 7.73 -4.29
N ASP A 41 7.51 7.15 -3.33
CA ASP A 41 8.04 6.65 -2.05
C ASP A 41 9.17 5.65 -2.28
N VAL A 42 8.90 4.62 -3.09
CA VAL A 42 9.91 3.61 -3.45
C VAL A 42 11.09 4.23 -4.20
N LEU A 43 10.85 5.18 -5.10
CA LEU A 43 11.90 5.86 -5.85
C LEU A 43 12.81 6.71 -4.93
N ILE A 44 12.24 7.40 -3.95
CA ILE A 44 12.98 8.29 -3.04
C ILE A 44 13.72 7.46 -1.98
N GLU A 45 13.07 6.48 -1.34
CA GLU A 45 13.67 5.70 -0.26
C GLU A 45 14.61 4.59 -0.75
N ARG A 46 14.25 3.90 -1.84
CA ARG A 46 14.99 2.72 -2.35
C ARG A 46 15.68 2.97 -3.68
N GLY A 47 15.51 4.16 -4.27
CA GLY A 47 16.11 4.53 -5.55
C GLY A 47 15.44 3.85 -6.77
N VAL A 48 16.04 4.09 -7.94
CA VAL A 48 15.58 3.53 -9.22
C VAL A 48 15.59 1.99 -9.20
N VAL A 49 16.53 1.37 -8.48
CA VAL A 49 16.61 -0.09 -8.36
C VAL A 49 15.38 -0.66 -7.68
N GLY A 50 14.94 -0.08 -6.56
CA GLY A 50 13.71 -0.52 -5.87
C GLY A 50 12.48 -0.38 -6.77
N LEU A 51 12.38 0.72 -7.51
CA LEU A 51 11.28 0.95 -8.45
C LEU A 51 11.30 -0.07 -9.60
N MET A 52 12.48 -0.39 -10.15
CA MET A 52 12.62 -1.41 -11.19
C MET A 52 12.18 -2.79 -10.68
N VAL A 53 12.58 -3.18 -9.47
CA VAL A 53 12.15 -4.46 -8.86
C VAL A 53 10.63 -4.51 -8.71
N LEU A 54 10.01 -3.44 -8.19
CA LEU A 54 8.55 -3.36 -8.06
C LEU A 54 7.85 -3.48 -9.42
N ALA A 55 8.33 -2.74 -10.42
CA ALA A 55 7.78 -2.75 -11.77
C ALA A 55 7.92 -4.14 -12.42
N MET A 56 9.10 -4.76 -12.32
CA MET A 56 9.32 -6.13 -12.81
C MET A 56 8.39 -7.13 -12.13
N TRP A 57 8.18 -7.00 -10.82
CA TRP A 57 7.33 -7.93 -10.08
C TRP A 57 5.85 -7.78 -10.45
N ALA A 58 5.37 -6.54 -10.62
CA ALA A 58 4.02 -6.26 -11.10
C ALA A 58 3.80 -6.77 -12.54
N VAL A 59 4.76 -6.55 -13.45
CA VAL A 59 4.71 -7.07 -14.82
C VAL A 59 4.72 -8.60 -14.83
N TRP A 60 5.55 -9.22 -14.01
CA TRP A 60 5.63 -10.66 -13.88
C TRP A 60 4.31 -11.26 -13.37
N ALA A 61 3.70 -10.66 -12.34
CA ALA A 61 2.39 -11.03 -11.83
C ALA A 61 1.30 -10.91 -12.91
N GLY A 62 1.25 -9.76 -13.61
CA GLY A 62 0.30 -9.53 -14.69
C GLY A 62 0.44 -10.52 -15.85
N ALA A 63 1.68 -10.85 -16.24
CA ALA A 63 1.95 -11.82 -17.30
C ALA A 63 1.57 -13.26 -16.92
N GLY A 64 1.67 -13.63 -15.63
CA GLY A 64 1.19 -14.91 -15.11
C GLY A 64 -0.33 -15.01 -15.20
N LEU A 65 -1.03 -13.97 -14.75
CA LEU A 65 -2.48 -13.92 -14.73
C LEU A 65 -3.09 -13.85 -16.14
N TRP A 66 -2.43 -13.16 -17.08
CA TRP A 66 -2.84 -13.16 -18.49
C TRP A 66 -2.78 -14.56 -19.12
N ARG A 67 -1.85 -15.41 -18.71
CA ARG A 67 -1.78 -16.81 -19.16
C ARG A 67 -2.83 -17.68 -18.47
N GLY A 68 -3.11 -17.47 -17.18
CA GLY A 68 -4.20 -18.11 -16.44
C GLY A 68 -5.60 -17.77 -16.99
N ARG A 69 -5.71 -16.72 -17.79
CA ARG A 69 -6.92 -16.39 -18.56
C ARG A 69 -7.39 -17.53 -19.48
N ARG A 70 -6.49 -18.42 -19.91
CA ARG A 70 -6.81 -19.58 -20.74
C ARG A 70 -7.47 -20.73 -19.96
N SER A 71 -7.33 -20.80 -18.65
CA SER A 71 -7.87 -21.88 -17.81
C SER A 71 -9.22 -21.54 -17.15
N ALA A 72 -9.82 -20.37 -17.45
CA ALA A 72 -11.10 -19.91 -16.90
C ALA A 72 -11.20 -19.94 -15.36
N ASP A 73 -10.05 -19.84 -14.68
CA ASP A 73 -9.99 -19.91 -13.22
C ASP A 73 -10.47 -18.60 -12.60
N ALA A 74 -11.58 -18.66 -11.84
CA ALA A 74 -12.18 -17.51 -11.18
C ALA A 74 -11.20 -16.86 -10.18
N LEU A 75 -10.33 -17.67 -9.55
CA LEU A 75 -9.34 -17.18 -8.58
C LEU A 75 -8.32 -16.25 -9.26
N ALA A 76 -7.90 -16.56 -10.49
CA ALA A 76 -6.95 -15.75 -11.24
C ALA A 76 -7.52 -14.36 -11.54
N TRP A 77 -8.82 -14.26 -11.86
CA TRP A 77 -9.48 -12.97 -12.10
C TRP A 77 -9.59 -12.13 -10.84
N VAL A 78 -9.96 -12.74 -9.71
CA VAL A 78 -10.03 -12.05 -8.42
C VAL A 78 -8.66 -11.50 -8.04
N LEU A 79 -7.60 -12.31 -8.15
CA LEU A 79 -6.23 -11.87 -7.83
C LEU A 79 -5.72 -10.78 -8.79
N ALA A 80 -6.04 -10.88 -10.08
CA ALA A 80 -5.73 -9.82 -11.04
C ALA A 80 -6.41 -8.51 -10.67
N GLY A 81 -7.71 -8.55 -10.33
CA GLY A 81 -8.45 -7.38 -9.85
C GLY A 81 -7.86 -6.81 -8.58
N SER A 82 -7.49 -7.64 -7.60
CA SER A 82 -6.87 -7.21 -6.35
C SER A 82 -5.51 -6.55 -6.56
N ILE A 83 -4.64 -7.12 -7.41
CA ILE A 83 -3.32 -6.55 -7.70
C ILE A 83 -3.46 -5.22 -8.44
N VAL A 84 -4.31 -5.16 -9.47
CA VAL A 84 -4.56 -3.92 -10.22
C VAL A 84 -5.15 -2.85 -9.32
N GLY A 85 -6.11 -3.20 -8.46
CA GLY A 85 -6.69 -2.30 -7.48
C GLY A 85 -5.64 -1.76 -6.50
N MET A 86 -4.79 -2.64 -5.95
CA MET A 86 -3.74 -2.27 -5.01
C MET A 86 -2.68 -1.36 -5.65
N LEU A 87 -2.26 -1.65 -6.88
CA LEU A 87 -1.30 -0.82 -7.64
C LEU A 87 -1.90 0.54 -8.04
N SER A 88 -3.19 0.56 -8.39
CA SER A 88 -3.91 1.81 -8.68
C SER A 88 -4.04 2.67 -7.42
N LEU A 89 -4.37 2.04 -6.28
CA LEU A 89 -4.42 2.72 -4.99
C LEU A 89 -3.02 3.23 -4.58
N GLY A 90 -1.96 2.49 -4.90
CA GLY A 90 -0.57 2.92 -4.71
C GLY A 90 -0.19 4.20 -5.47
N ALA A 91 -0.93 4.60 -6.50
CA ALA A 91 -0.71 5.88 -7.17
C ALA A 91 -1.19 7.08 -6.33
N VAL A 92 -2.06 6.85 -5.34
CA VAL A 92 -2.72 7.88 -4.53
C VAL A 92 -2.28 7.82 -3.07
N ILE A 93 -1.88 6.65 -2.57
CA ILE A 93 -1.37 6.46 -1.21
C ILE A 93 -0.04 5.69 -1.21
N SER A 94 0.86 6.00 -0.27
CA SER A 94 2.03 5.18 0.00
C SER A 94 1.61 3.97 0.85
N VAL A 95 1.64 2.79 0.25
CA VAL A 95 1.22 1.53 0.89
C VAL A 95 2.31 0.98 1.82
N THR A 96 3.56 1.41 1.62
CA THR A 96 4.77 1.01 2.36
C THR A 96 4.81 1.59 3.77
N GLU A 97 4.21 2.76 3.99
CA GLU A 97 4.09 3.44 5.29
C GLU A 97 3.31 2.63 6.33
N VAL A 98 2.43 1.74 5.87
CA VAL A 98 1.58 0.93 6.75
C VAL A 98 2.01 -0.54 6.59
N PRO A 99 2.77 -1.12 7.55
CA PRO A 99 3.39 -2.44 7.40
C PRO A 99 2.41 -3.56 7.03
N ARG A 100 1.18 -3.51 7.57
CA ARG A 100 0.12 -4.48 7.26
C ARG A 100 -0.33 -4.43 5.79
N VAL A 101 -0.36 -3.25 5.17
CA VAL A 101 -0.81 -3.10 3.78
C VAL A 101 0.32 -3.49 2.83
N ALA A 102 1.56 -3.16 3.17
CA ALA A 102 2.76 -3.65 2.48
C ALA A 102 2.83 -5.19 2.48
N LEU A 103 2.53 -5.84 3.61
CA LEU A 103 2.45 -7.29 3.70
C LEU A 103 1.41 -7.88 2.73
N ILE A 104 0.21 -7.29 2.65
CA ILE A 104 -0.84 -7.74 1.74
C ILE A 104 -0.38 -7.64 0.28
N LEU A 105 0.27 -6.53 -0.10
CA LEU A 105 0.84 -6.36 -1.45
C LEU A 105 1.85 -7.48 -1.78
N VAL A 106 2.76 -7.77 -0.85
CA VAL A 106 3.76 -8.84 -0.99
C VAL A 106 3.09 -10.21 -1.16
N ILE A 107 2.07 -10.53 -0.35
CA ILE A 107 1.33 -11.80 -0.45
C ILE A 107 0.60 -11.91 -1.80
N LEU A 108 -0.03 -10.83 -2.27
CA LEU A 108 -0.72 -10.81 -3.56
C LEU A 108 0.26 -11.03 -4.72
N LEU A 109 1.40 -10.35 -4.72
CA LEU A 109 2.43 -10.51 -5.76
C LEU A 109 3.04 -11.91 -5.73
N TRP A 110 3.33 -12.45 -4.54
CA TRP A 110 3.89 -13.79 -4.38
C TRP A 110 2.91 -14.89 -4.79
N SER A 111 1.64 -14.79 -4.40
CA SER A 111 0.60 -15.77 -4.77
C SER A 111 0.34 -15.83 -6.28
N SER A 112 0.50 -14.71 -7.00
CA SER A 112 0.44 -14.70 -8.48
C SER A 112 1.50 -15.63 -9.12
N GLY A 113 2.68 -15.74 -8.50
CA GLY A 113 3.77 -16.60 -8.95
C GLY A 113 3.46 -18.08 -8.75
N ALA A 114 2.83 -18.43 -7.63
CA ALA A 114 2.43 -19.81 -7.33
C ALA A 114 1.40 -20.35 -8.34
N ILE A 115 0.42 -19.53 -8.73
CA ILE A 115 -0.59 -19.89 -9.75
C ILE A 115 0.07 -20.13 -11.11
N ARG A 116 1.04 -19.29 -11.48
CA ARG A 116 1.81 -19.48 -12.71
C ARG A 116 2.55 -20.82 -12.70
N GLY A 117 3.17 -21.20 -11.58
CA GLY A 117 3.85 -22.50 -11.43
C GLY A 117 2.92 -23.69 -11.71
N GLN A 118 1.70 -23.65 -11.14
CA GLN A 118 0.69 -24.68 -11.39
C GLN A 118 0.30 -24.80 -12.87
N ILE A 119 0.13 -23.66 -13.56
CA ILE A 119 -0.20 -23.65 -15.00
C ILE A 119 0.94 -24.25 -15.84
N GLU A 120 2.19 -23.92 -15.52
CA GLU A 120 3.36 -24.44 -16.23
C GLU A 120 3.52 -25.96 -16.05
N ASP A 121 3.22 -26.49 -14.87
CA ASP A 121 3.26 -27.92 -14.59
C ASP A 121 2.14 -28.69 -15.31
N VAL A 122 0.91 -28.17 -15.32
CA VAL A 122 -0.20 -28.77 -16.09
C VAL A 122 0.13 -28.79 -17.59
N SER A 123 0.71 -27.71 -18.12
CA SER A 123 1.13 -27.66 -19.53
C SER A 123 2.25 -28.64 -19.86
N ARG A 124 3.09 -29.02 -18.90
CA ARG A 124 4.14 -30.04 -19.10
C ARG A 124 3.56 -31.45 -19.12
N CYS A 125 2.67 -31.78 -18.19
CA CYS A 125 2.01 -33.10 -18.16
C CYS A 125 1.18 -33.39 -19.41
N ASN A 126 0.50 -32.38 -19.98
CA ASN A 126 -0.32 -32.56 -21.18
C ASN A 126 0.48 -32.67 -22.49
N ARG A 127 1.82 -32.66 -22.42
CA ARG A 127 2.72 -32.74 -23.59
C ARG A 127 3.48 -34.08 -23.67
N LEU A 128 3.18 -35.01 -22.75
CA LEU A 128 3.62 -36.41 -22.72
C LEU A 128 2.45 -37.31 -23.15
#